data_AF-A0A7W3LWR6-F1
#
_entry.id   AF-A0A7W3LWR6-F1
#
_cell.length_a   1.000
_cell.length_b   1.000
_cell.length_c   1.000
_cell.angle_alpha   90.00
_cell.angle_beta   90.00
_cell.angle_gamma   90.00
#
_symmetry.space_group_name_H-M   'P 1'
#
loop_
_entity.id
_entity.type
_entity.pdbx_description
1 polymer ?
#
loop_
_entity_poly.entity_id
_entity_poly.type
_entity_poly.pdbx_seq_one_letter_code
_entity_poly.pdbx_strand_id
1 'polypeptide(L)'
;MRNIPVDVTGLTFVCVAPPRPKLVSQETGEVKVDRDGNAVFTVGLSAADQMGRIDLLSVALSKDPGITLGQVVRVVGLVAMPWERQMNGRLRWGIAYRADDIVVATLAAVPPAGTSTDAA
;
A
#
# COMPACT_ATOMS: atom_id res chain seq x y z
N MET A 1 -3.78 11.41 -17.42
CA MET A 1 -2.87 10.48 -16.70
C MET A 1 -3.36 9.07 -16.97
N ARG A 2 -2.46 8.15 -17.31
CA ARG A 2 -2.81 6.75 -17.58
C ARG A 2 -2.73 5.96 -16.28
N ASN A 3 -3.76 5.19 -15.98
CA ASN A 3 -3.74 4.21 -14.90
C ASN A 3 -3.05 2.95 -15.39
N ILE A 4 -2.05 2.47 -14.66
CA ILE A 4 -1.30 1.26 -14.95
C ILE A 4 -1.62 0.25 -13.84
N PRO A 5 -2.42 -0.79 -14.12
CA PRO A 5 -2.63 -1.88 -13.17
C PRO A 5 -1.29 -2.50 -12.77
N VAL A 6 -1.09 -2.71 -11.48
CA VAL A 6 0.11 -3.38 -10.96
C VAL A 6 -0.25 -4.83 -10.68
N ASP A 7 0.49 -5.76 -11.28
CA ASP A 7 0.41 -7.16 -10.89
C ASP A 7 1.04 -7.32 -9.51
N VAL A 8 0.23 -7.75 -8.54
CA VAL A 8 0.66 -7.96 -7.15
C VAL A 8 1.02 -9.42 -6.87
N THR A 9 0.92 -10.29 -7.89
CA THR A 9 1.27 -11.70 -7.78
C THR A 9 2.75 -11.86 -7.46
N GLY A 10 3.06 -12.65 -6.43
CA GLY A 10 4.44 -12.87 -5.98
C GLY A 10 5.06 -11.72 -5.19
N LEU A 11 4.29 -10.65 -4.90
CA LEU A 11 4.72 -9.57 -4.01
C LEU A 11 4.20 -9.78 -2.59
N THR A 12 5.06 -9.56 -1.61
CA THR A 12 4.70 -9.49 -0.19
C THR A 12 4.68 -8.03 0.25
N PHE A 13 3.58 -7.60 0.87
CA PHE A 13 3.44 -6.23 1.37
C PHE A 13 3.43 -6.19 2.89
N VAL A 14 4.15 -5.23 3.47
CA VAL A 14 4.13 -4.93 4.91
C VAL A 14 3.80 -3.46 5.12
N CYS A 15 2.92 -3.16 6.08
CA CYS A 15 2.66 -1.79 6.50
C CYS A 15 3.88 -1.23 7.24
N VAL A 16 4.57 -0.27 6.63
CA VAL A 16 5.77 0.39 7.19
C VAL A 16 5.52 1.85 7.60
N ALA A 17 4.36 2.40 7.25
CA ALA A 17 3.84 3.62 7.86
C ALA A 17 2.30 3.50 8.00
N PRO A 18 1.75 3.69 9.21
CA PRO A 18 0.33 3.47 9.47
C PRO A 18 -0.56 4.43 8.66
N PRO A 19 -1.84 4.08 8.43
CA PRO A 19 -2.78 4.94 7.73
C PRO A 19 -2.86 6.33 8.37
N ARG A 20 -2.81 7.36 7.53
CA ARG A 20 -3.03 8.75 7.95
C ARG A 20 -3.93 9.48 6.94
N PRO A 21 -4.84 10.36 7.39
CA PRO A 21 -5.56 11.23 6.49
C PRO A 21 -4.60 12.03 5.61
N LYS A 22 -4.85 12.03 4.31
CA LYS A 22 -4.05 12.76 3.33
C LYS A 22 -4.46 14.22 3.39
N LEU A 23 -3.55 15.10 3.75
CA LEU A 23 -3.84 16.52 3.84
C LEU A 23 -3.65 17.21 2.49
N VAL A 24 -4.56 18.13 2.15
CA VAL A 24 -4.42 19.08 1.04
C VAL A 24 -3.48 20.22 1.45
N SER A 25 -3.65 20.71 2.67
CA SER A 25 -2.82 21.75 3.28
C SER A 25 -2.37 21.30 4.67
N GLN A 26 -1.05 21.36 4.89
CA GLN A 26 -0.45 21.05 6.19
C GLN A 26 -0.71 22.15 7.23
N GLU A 27 -0.95 23.38 6.79
CA GLU A 27 -1.19 24.53 7.66
C GLU A 27 -2.60 24.49 8.26
N THR A 28 -3.60 24.21 7.43
CA THR A 28 -5.01 24.22 7.86
C THR A 28 -5.48 22.85 8.38
N GLY A 29 -4.74 21.78 8.09
CA GLY A 29 -5.16 20.42 8.40
C GLY A 29 -6.31 19.92 7.52
N GLU A 30 -6.60 20.60 6.41
CA GLU A 30 -7.67 20.21 5.49
C GLU A 30 -7.41 18.82 4.91
N VAL A 31 -8.33 17.89 5.18
CA VAL A 31 -8.26 16.51 4.69
C VAL A 31 -8.75 16.46 3.24
N LYS A 32 -7.98 15.77 2.41
CA LYS A 32 -8.36 15.49 1.02
C LYS A 32 -9.56 14.56 1.00
N VAL A 33 -10.59 14.97 0.26
CA VAL A 33 -11.72 14.11 -0.08
C VAL A 33 -11.65 13.64 -1.54
N ASP A 34 -12.22 12.48 -1.83
CA ASP A 34 -12.40 11.99 -3.20
C ASP A 34 -13.68 12.57 -3.84
N ARG A 35 -14.05 12.06 -5.03
CA ARG A 35 -15.23 12.54 -5.77
C ARG A 35 -16.55 12.17 -5.11
N ASP A 36 -16.54 11.12 -4.28
CA ASP A 36 -17.72 10.59 -3.60
C ASP A 36 -17.84 11.17 -2.17
N GLY A 37 -16.93 12.08 -1.79
CA GLY A 37 -16.92 12.75 -0.50
C GLY A 37 -16.17 11.99 0.60
N ASN A 38 -15.51 10.88 0.28
CA ASN A 38 -14.79 10.09 1.29
C ASN A 38 -13.41 10.70 1.58
N ALA A 39 -13.00 10.66 2.85
CA ALA A 39 -11.65 11.05 3.25
C ALA A 39 -10.61 10.11 2.62
N VAL A 40 -9.58 10.70 2.00
CA VAL A 40 -8.47 9.96 1.42
C VAL A 40 -7.42 9.71 2.49
N PHE A 41 -7.03 8.45 2.67
CA PHE A 41 -5.94 8.02 3.53
C PHE A 41 -4.70 7.71 2.71
N THR A 42 -3.53 7.84 3.32
CA THR A 42 -2.25 7.38 2.77
C THR A 42 -1.63 6.35 3.71
N VAL A 43 -1.14 5.25 3.15
CA VAL A 43 -0.44 4.17 3.85
C VAL A 43 0.95 4.00 3.24
N GLY A 44 1.97 3.80 4.06
CA GLY A 44 3.29 3.40 3.60
C GLY A 44 3.42 1.88 3.59
N LEU A 45 3.74 1.29 2.44
CA LEU A 45 3.96 -0.15 2.28
C LEU A 45 5.39 -0.42 1.80
N SER A 46 6.02 -1.48 2.30
CA SER A 46 7.05 -2.16 1.52
C SER A 46 6.40 -3.15 0.56
N ALA A 47 7.00 -3.36 -0.60
CA ALA A 47 6.68 -4.45 -1.51
C ALA A 47 7.97 -5.22 -1.80
N ALA A 48 8.00 -6.50 -1.45
CA ALA A 48 9.14 -7.37 -1.68
C ALA A 48 8.77 -8.48 -2.67
N ASP A 49 9.64 -8.73 -3.65
CA ASP A 49 9.54 -9.91 -4.52
C ASP A 49 10.34 -11.10 -3.98
N GLN A 50 10.18 -12.27 -4.60
CA GLN A 50 10.89 -13.49 -4.22
C GLN A 50 12.40 -13.43 -4.52
N MET A 51 12.85 -12.49 -5.35
CA MET A 51 14.25 -12.29 -5.70
C MET A 51 14.97 -11.33 -4.74
N GLY A 52 14.27 -10.81 -3.73
CA GLY A 52 14.82 -9.92 -2.71
C GLY A 52 14.85 -8.45 -3.12
N ARG A 53 14.19 -8.06 -4.22
CA ARG A 53 13.97 -6.63 -4.52
C ARG A 53 12.89 -6.09 -3.59
N ILE A 54 13.14 -4.90 -3.05
CA ILE A 54 12.22 -4.22 -2.14
C ILE A 54 12.00 -2.79 -2.63
N ASP A 55 10.73 -2.42 -2.75
CA ASP A 55 10.28 -1.06 -3.06
C ASP A 55 9.44 -0.49 -1.91
N LEU A 56 9.46 0.83 -1.74
CA LEU A 56 8.62 1.55 -0.78
C LEU A 56 7.55 2.35 -1.52
N LEU A 57 6.29 2.16 -1.12
CA LEU A 57 5.12 2.73 -1.77
C LEU A 57 4.34 3.59 -0.79
N SER A 58 3.91 4.76 -1.27
CA SER A 58 2.89 5.57 -0.60
C SER A 58 1.57 5.38 -1.34
N VAL A 59 0.65 4.61 -0.75
CA VAL A 59 -0.59 4.16 -1.39
C VAL A 59 -1.77 4.94 -0.84
N ALA A 60 -2.58 5.52 -1.73
CA ALA A 60 -3.80 6.23 -1.36
C ALA A 60 -5.04 5.31 -1.39
N LEU A 61 -5.93 5.49 -0.42
CA LEU A 61 -7.23 4.81 -0.32
C LEU A 61 -8.33 5.80 0.02
N SER A 62 -9.58 5.48 -0.35
CA SER A 62 -10.77 6.27 -0.03
C SER A 62 -11.42 5.91 1.33
N LYS A 63 -10.69 5.22 2.20
CA LYS A 63 -11.11 4.87 3.57
C LYS A 63 -9.88 4.52 4.41
N ASP A 64 -10.02 4.54 5.73
CA ASP A 64 -9.05 3.94 6.62
C ASP A 64 -9.12 2.40 6.50
N PRO A 65 -8.03 1.70 6.12
CA PRO A 65 -8.01 0.25 6.04
C PRO A 65 -7.94 -0.46 7.41
N GLY A 66 -7.77 0.27 8.52
CA GLY A 66 -7.75 -0.32 9.86
C GLY A 66 -6.54 -1.21 10.16
N ILE A 67 -5.45 -1.03 9.42
CA ILE A 67 -4.18 -1.75 9.60
C ILE A 67 -3.20 -0.95 10.46
N THR A 68 -2.24 -1.65 11.05
CA THR A 68 -1.20 -1.08 11.90
C THR A 68 0.21 -1.40 11.39
N LEU A 69 1.19 -0.67 11.91
CA LEU A 69 2.61 -0.84 11.57
C LEU A 69 3.06 -2.29 11.80
N GLY A 70 3.81 -2.84 10.84
CA GLY A 70 4.37 -4.19 10.89
C GLY A 70 3.44 -5.30 10.37
N GLN A 71 2.15 -5.01 10.12
CA GLN A 71 1.23 -6.02 9.60
C GLN A 71 1.57 -6.38 8.15
N VAL A 72 1.60 -7.68 7.87
CA VAL A 72 1.59 -8.20 6.49
C VAL A 72 0.19 -7.99 5.92
N VAL A 73 0.11 -7.46 4.71
CA VAL A 73 -1.17 -7.06 4.10
C VAL A 73 -1.30 -7.58 2.68
N ARG A 74 -2.56 -7.71 2.25
CA ARG A 74 -2.93 -7.91 0.84
C ARG A 74 -3.48 -6.61 0.29
N VAL A 75 -2.93 -6.17 -0.84
CA VAL A 75 -3.37 -4.97 -1.56
C VAL A 75 -4.33 -5.38 -2.67
N VAL A 76 -5.47 -4.70 -2.77
CA VAL A 76 -6.53 -4.97 -3.76
C VAL A 76 -6.61 -3.81 -4.74
N GLY A 77 -6.59 -4.10 -6.04
CA GLY A 77 -6.76 -3.08 -7.09
C GLY A 77 -5.64 -2.05 -7.15
N LEU A 78 -4.37 -2.46 -6.96
CA LEU A 78 -3.24 -1.54 -6.99
C LEU A 78 -3.05 -0.97 -8.40
N VAL A 79 -3.02 0.36 -8.48
CA VAL A 79 -2.81 1.11 -9.72
C VAL A 79 -1.69 2.12 -9.52
N ALA A 80 -0.75 2.14 -10.46
CA ALA A 80 0.27 3.16 -10.61
C ALA A 80 -0.19 4.24 -11.59
N MET A 81 0.05 5.50 -11.23
CA MET A 81 -0.31 6.67 -12.04
C MET A 81 0.92 7.57 -12.17
N PRO A 82 1.60 7.56 -13.33
CA PRO A 82 2.62 8.54 -13.63
C PRO A 82 2.02 9.94 -13.62
N TRP A 83 2.72 10.87 -12.99
CA TRP A 83 2.33 12.27 -12.95
C TRP A 83 3.54 13.18 -13.13
N GLU A 84 3.25 14.36 -13.65
CA GLU A 84 4.16 15.47 -13.79
C GLU A 84 3.40 16.73 -13.38
N ARG A 85 4.04 17.60 -12.57
CA ARG A 85 3.44 18.84 -12.08
C ARG A 85 4.54 19.87 -11.83
N GLN A 86 4.31 21.12 -12.23
CA GLN A 86 5.12 22.23 -11.75
C GLN A 86 4.70 22.59 -10.31
N MET A 87 5.68 22.62 -9.41
CA MET A 87 5.48 22.95 -7.99
C MET A 87 6.61 23.88 -7.56
N ASN A 88 6.28 25.08 -7.10
CA ASN A 88 7.22 26.15 -6.73
C ASN A 88 8.23 26.45 -7.86
N GLY A 89 7.75 26.56 -9.10
CA GLY A 89 8.59 26.85 -10.27
C GLY A 89 9.51 25.70 -10.72
N ARG A 90 9.42 24.51 -10.12
CA ARG A 90 10.20 23.33 -10.51
C ARG A 90 9.29 22.23 -11.05
N LEU A 91 9.72 21.59 -12.13
CA LEU A 91 9.07 20.39 -12.63
C LEU A 91 9.32 19.24 -11.66
N ARG A 92 8.24 18.62 -11.18
CA ARG A 92 8.26 17.41 -10.35
C ARG A 92 7.52 16.33 -11.10
N TRP A 93 8.03 15.12 -11.04
CA TRP A 93 7.39 13.95 -11.62
C TRP A 93 7.55 12.76 -10.69
N GLY A 94 6.73 11.74 -10.90
CA GLY A 94 6.80 10.51 -10.14
C GLY A 94 5.64 9.59 -10.43
N ILE A 95 5.53 8.54 -9.62
CA ILE A 95 4.41 7.59 -9.65
C ILE A 95 3.58 7.81 -8.40
N ALA A 96 2.27 7.97 -8.57
CA ALA A 96 1.31 7.90 -7.48
C ALA A 96 0.68 6.51 -7.46
N TYR A 97 0.51 5.94 -6.27
CA TYR A 97 -0.14 4.65 -6.09
C TYR A 97 -1.51 4.85 -5.44
N ARG A 98 -2.51 4.12 -5.95
CA ARG A 98 -3.85 4.01 -5.36
C ARG A 98 -4.23 2.55 -5.29
N ALA A 99 -4.91 2.14 -4.23
CA ALA A 99 -5.53 0.84 -4.11
C ALA A 99 -7.03 1.02 -3.87
N ASP A 100 -7.81 -0.01 -4.18
CA ASP A 100 -9.23 -0.06 -3.84
C ASP A 100 -9.41 -0.53 -2.39
N ASP A 101 -8.55 -1.44 -1.91
CA ASP A 101 -8.51 -1.85 -0.50
C ASP A 101 -7.14 -2.34 -0.05
N ILE A 102 -6.90 -2.34 1.27
CA ILE A 102 -5.78 -3.03 1.92
C ILE A 102 -6.34 -3.77 3.12
N VAL A 103 -6.09 -5.08 3.18
CA VAL A 103 -6.56 -5.94 4.27
C VAL A 103 -5.41 -6.70 4.90
N VAL A 104 -5.52 -7.00 6.20
CA VAL A 104 -4.54 -7.86 6.89
C VAL A 104 -4.46 -9.21 6.16
N ALA A 105 -3.25 -9.62 5.81
CA ALA A 105 -3.03 -10.94 5.25
C ALA A 105 -3.07 -11.95 6.38
N THR A 106 -4.04 -12.86 6.37
CA THR A 106 -3.93 -14.09 7.14
C THR A 106 -2.81 -14.90 6.50
N LEU A 107 -1.69 -15.04 7.19
CA LEU A 107 -0.69 -16.03 6.82
C LEU A 107 -1.38 -17.40 6.89
N ALA A 108 -1.43 -18.13 5.78
CA ALA A 108 -1.81 -19.52 5.82
C ALA A 108 -0.84 -20.22 6.78
N ALA A 109 -1.37 -20.87 7.82
CA ALA A 109 -0.55 -21.61 8.76
C ALA A 109 0.30 -22.61 7.95
N VAL A 110 1.63 -22.56 8.14
CA VAL A 110 2.50 -23.64 7.68
C VAL A 110 2.02 -24.89 8.40
N PRO A 111 1.52 -25.93 7.69
CA PRO A 111 1.14 -27.16 8.37
C PRO A 111 2.38 -27.67 9.12
N PRO A 112 2.24 -28.09 10.39
CA PRO A 112 3.39 -28.54 11.15
C PRO A 112 4.12 -29.62 10.35
N ALA A 113 5.43 -29.45 10.19
CA ALA A 113 6.28 -30.45 9.56
C ALA A 113 5.97 -31.78 10.24
N GLY A 114 5.51 -32.75 9.44
CA GLY A 114 5.00 -34.02 9.95
C GLY A 114 6.01 -34.62 10.93
N THR A 115 5.56 -34.92 12.14
CA THR A 115 6.32 -35.69 13.11
C THR A 115 6.64 -37.04 12.48
N SER A 116 7.87 -37.20 11.98
CA SER A 116 8.44 -38.51 11.68
C SER A 116 8.51 -39.25 13.01
N THR A 117 7.51 -40.12 13.25
CA THR A 117 7.59 -41.12 14.31
C THR A 117 8.54 -42.19 13.81
N ASP A 118 9.82 -42.05 14.15
CA ASP A 118 10.73 -43.18 14.14
C ASP A 118 10.54 -43.89 15.48
N ALA A 119 9.84 -45.02 15.46
CA ALA A 119 9.70 -45.91 16.60
C ALA A 119 9.90 -47.35 16.11
N ALA A 120 11.12 -47.82 16.41
CA ALA A 120 11.64 -49.17 16.66
C ALA A 120 10.72 -50.38 16.43
#